data_AF-A0A956EPI8-F1
#
_entry.id   AF-A0A956EPI8-F1
#
_cell.length_a   1.000
_cell.length_b   1.000
_cell.length_c   1.000
_cell.angle_alpha   90.00
_cell.angle_beta   90.00
_cell.angle_gamma   90.00
#
_symmetry.space_group_name_H-M   'P 1'
#
loop_
_entity.id
_entity.type
_entity.pdbx_description
1 polymer ?
#
loop_
_entity_poly.entity_id
_entity_poly.type
_entity_poly.pdbx_seq_one_letter_code
_entity_poly.pdbx_strand_id
1 'polypeptide(L)'
;SILKHHWLEEAQHAKIDALELAKLVALANPKAIAQAFDDYLDILTAFDGLLAQQAEMDVRSLGRATGRAKSADQSGFSGEETERIVQSQLQGYRRTFVWYGMTSPMFVGALKDMSPEGAARVEARVAHFA
;
A
#
# COMPACT_ATOMS: atom_id res chain seq x y z
N SER A 1 -15.45 -18.89 11.08
CA SER A 1 -15.35 -17.56 10.47
C SER A 1 -14.09 -17.49 9.64
N ILE A 2 -14.19 -17.38 8.30
CA ILE A 2 -13.04 -17.41 7.38
C ILE A 2 -12.12 -16.20 7.61
N LEU A 3 -12.67 -14.99 7.67
CA LEU A 3 -11.87 -13.76 7.85
C LEU A 3 -11.10 -13.74 9.16
N LYS A 4 -11.71 -14.22 10.26
CA LYS A 4 -11.02 -14.30 11.56
C LYS A 4 -9.81 -15.24 11.49
N HIS A 5 -9.98 -16.43 10.92
CA HIS A 5 -8.88 -17.40 10.85
C HIS A 5 -7.79 -16.93 9.88
N HIS A 6 -8.16 -16.37 8.73
CA HIS A 6 -7.22 -15.77 7.81
C HIS A 6 -6.41 -14.63 8.46
N TRP A 7 -7.05 -13.76 9.24
CA TRP A 7 -6.34 -12.67 9.91
C TRP A 7 -5.40 -13.17 11.02
N LEU A 8 -5.74 -14.28 11.69
CA LEU A 8 -4.85 -14.92 12.65
C LEU A 8 -3.60 -15.50 11.98
N GLU A 9 -3.74 -16.04 10.77
CA GLU A 9 -2.63 -16.55 9.95
C GLU A 9 -1.73 -15.41 9.46
N GLU A 10 -2.29 -14.34 8.90
CA GLU A 10 -1.51 -13.18 8.45
C GLU A 10 -0.75 -12.49 9.59
N ALA A 11 -1.32 -12.49 10.80
CA ALA A 11 -0.61 -12.01 11.98
C ALA A 11 0.62 -12.87 12.34
N GLN A 12 0.64 -14.16 11.98
CA GLN A 12 1.84 -14.98 12.11
C GLN A 12 2.83 -14.74 10.96
N HIS A 13 2.34 -14.61 9.72
CA HIS A 13 3.19 -14.27 8.58
C HIS A 13 3.98 -12.98 8.85
N ALA A 14 3.30 -11.92 9.30
CA ALA A 14 3.95 -10.65 9.64
C ALA A 14 5.06 -10.78 10.71
N LYS A 15 4.93 -11.70 11.67
CA LYS A 15 5.97 -11.95 12.68
C LYS A 15 7.16 -12.70 12.09
N ILE A 16 6.89 -13.70 11.24
CA ILE A 16 7.93 -14.47 10.56
C ILE A 16 8.73 -13.54 9.64
N ASP A 17 8.06 -12.68 8.89
CA ASP A 17 8.70 -11.70 8.01
C ASP A 17 9.61 -10.74 8.79
N ALA A 18 9.18 -10.27 9.96
CA ALA A 18 10.00 -9.42 10.82
C ALA A 18 11.27 -10.14 11.33
N LEU A 19 11.17 -11.43 11.68
CA LEU A 19 12.32 -12.23 12.10
C LEU A 19 13.29 -12.49 10.94
N GLU A 20 12.78 -12.78 9.75
CA GLU A 20 13.62 -12.98 8.56
C GLU A 20 14.31 -11.67 8.15
N LEU A 21 13.60 -10.54 8.21
CA LEU A 21 14.17 -9.22 7.98
C LEU A 21 15.33 -8.94 8.96
N ALA A 22 15.13 -9.18 10.26
CA ALA A 22 16.17 -8.99 11.27
C ALA A 22 17.42 -9.86 10.99
N LYS A 23 17.21 -11.11 10.57
CA LYS A 23 18.30 -12.02 10.16
C LYS A 23 19.04 -11.49 8.92
N LEU A 24 18.34 -10.99 7.91
CA LEU A 24 18.94 -10.42 6.71
C LEU A 24 19.76 -9.16 7.04
N VAL A 25 19.25 -8.32 7.92
CA VAL A 25 19.92 -7.08 8.37
C VAL A 25 21.21 -7.39 9.10
N ALA A 26 21.24 -8.41 9.96
CA ALA A 26 22.44 -8.83 10.67
C ALA A 26 23.57 -9.31 9.72
N LEU A 27 23.23 -9.73 8.50
CA LEU A 27 24.17 -10.19 7.48
C LEU A 27 24.49 -9.11 6.42
N ALA A 28 23.74 -8.01 6.41
CA ALA A 28 23.86 -6.97 5.41
C ALA A 28 24.96 -5.97 5.76
N ASN A 29 25.63 -5.44 4.73
CA ASN A 29 26.49 -4.28 4.90
C ASN A 29 25.67 -2.98 4.79
N PRO A 30 26.21 -1.83 5.24
CA PRO A 30 25.48 -0.56 5.22
C PRO A 30 24.96 -0.14 3.83
N LYS A 31 25.71 -0.45 2.77
CA LYS A 31 25.30 -0.14 1.39
C LYS A 31 24.08 -0.95 0.97
N ALA A 32 24.03 -2.23 1.33
CA ALA A 32 22.88 -3.08 1.04
C ALA A 32 21.62 -2.62 1.80
N ILE A 33 21.77 -2.19 3.06
CA ILE A 33 20.66 -1.61 3.82
C ILE A 33 20.15 -0.33 3.15
N ALA A 34 21.05 0.58 2.75
CA ALA A 34 20.66 1.81 2.07
C ALA A 34 19.89 1.52 0.76
N GLN A 35 20.39 0.59 -0.07
CA GLN A 35 19.73 0.19 -1.30
C GLN A 35 18.34 -0.42 -1.03
N ALA A 36 18.18 -1.22 0.03
CA ALA A 36 16.88 -1.80 0.36
C ALA A 36 15.81 -0.74 0.67
N PHE A 37 16.20 0.39 1.27
CA PHE A 37 15.28 1.52 1.47
C PHE A 37 14.94 2.23 0.16
N ASP A 38 15.91 2.37 -0.77
CA ASP A 38 15.66 2.92 -2.10
C ASP A 38 14.66 2.05 -2.87
N ASP A 39 14.92 0.74 -2.92
CA ASP A 39 14.08 -0.24 -3.60
C ASP A 39 12.67 -0.28 -3.00
N TYR A 40 12.55 -0.21 -1.67
CA TYR A 40 11.26 -0.17 -0.99
C TYR A 40 10.44 1.08 -1.38
N LEU A 41 11.07 2.26 -1.47
CA LEU A 41 10.40 3.49 -1.89
C LEU A 41 9.99 3.46 -3.38
N ASP A 42 10.78 2.81 -4.22
CA ASP A 42 10.45 2.59 -5.63
C ASP A 42 9.24 1.65 -5.77
N ILE A 43 9.21 0.55 -4.99
CA ILE A 43 8.06 -0.36 -4.93
C ILE A 43 6.81 0.40 -4.50
N LEU A 44 6.88 1.24 -3.46
CA LEU A 44 5.75 2.03 -3.00
C LEU A 44 5.23 2.99 -4.07
N THR A 45 6.14 3.61 -4.82
CA THR A 45 5.77 4.54 -5.89
C THR A 45 5.12 3.82 -7.07
N ALA A 46 5.67 2.68 -7.48
CA ALA A 46 5.06 1.84 -8.51
C ALA A 46 3.69 1.32 -8.06
N PHE A 47 3.59 0.87 -6.81
CA PHE A 47 2.36 0.32 -6.24
C PHE A 47 1.25 1.37 -6.15
N ASP A 48 1.55 2.60 -5.72
CA ASP A 48 0.58 3.70 -5.73
C ASP A 48 0.04 3.99 -7.14
N GLY A 49 0.91 3.96 -8.15
CA GLY A 49 0.50 4.09 -9.56
C GLY A 49 -0.43 2.97 -10.02
N LEU A 50 -0.21 1.73 -9.55
CA LEU A 50 -1.11 0.61 -9.83
C LEU A 50 -2.45 0.75 -9.10
N LEU A 51 -2.47 1.26 -7.86
CA LEU A 51 -3.71 1.53 -7.12
C LEU A 51 -4.54 2.62 -7.82
N ALA A 52 -3.91 3.64 -8.40
CA ALA A 52 -4.61 4.64 -9.20
C ALA A 52 -5.28 4.04 -10.43
N GLN A 53 -4.56 3.19 -11.18
CA GLN A 53 -5.13 2.46 -12.32
C GLN A 53 -6.28 1.54 -11.90
N GLN A 54 -6.15 0.89 -10.74
CA GLN A 54 -7.19 0.04 -10.17
C GLN A 54 -8.45 0.85 -9.82
N ALA A 55 -8.31 2.04 -9.22
CA ALA A 55 -9.45 2.90 -8.90
C ALA A 55 -10.24 3.32 -10.16
N GLU A 56 -9.55 3.56 -11.29
CA GLU A 56 -10.21 3.80 -12.58
C GLU A 56 -10.93 2.56 -13.14
N MET A 57 -10.37 1.38 -12.95
CA MET A 57 -11.05 0.12 -13.33
C MET A 57 -12.28 -0.13 -12.47
N ASP A 58 -12.21 0.23 -11.19
CA ASP A 58 -13.30 0.08 -10.24
C ASP A 58 -14.49 0.98 -10.56
N VAL A 59 -14.28 2.25 -10.94
CA VAL A 59 -15.41 3.14 -11.31
C VAL A 59 -16.15 2.62 -12.55
N ARG A 60 -15.43 2.03 -13.52
CA ARG A 60 -16.05 1.34 -14.67
C ARG A 60 -16.83 0.11 -14.22
N SER A 61 -16.27 -0.67 -13.31
CA SER A 61 -16.92 -1.88 -12.77
C SER A 61 -18.17 -1.55 -11.96
N LEU A 62 -18.13 -0.50 -11.14
CA LEU A 62 -19.28 0.05 -10.42
C LEU A 62 -20.37 0.53 -11.37
N GLY A 63 -20.00 1.23 -12.44
CA GLY A 63 -20.90 1.65 -13.50
C GLY A 63 -21.67 0.49 -14.12
N ARG A 64 -20.98 -0.61 -14.43
CA ARG A 64 -21.61 -1.84 -14.95
C ARG A 64 -22.50 -2.51 -13.90
N ALA A 65 -22.03 -2.65 -12.67
CA ALA A 65 -22.77 -3.30 -11.59
C ALA A 65 -24.06 -2.55 -11.20
N THR A 66 -24.07 -1.22 -11.36
CA THR A 66 -25.24 -0.38 -11.07
C THR A 66 -26.15 -0.15 -12.27
N GLY A 67 -25.81 -0.70 -13.45
CA GLY A 67 -26.58 -0.52 -14.68
C GLY A 67 -26.50 0.88 -15.28
N ARG A 68 -25.57 1.73 -14.82
CA ARG A 68 -25.38 3.10 -15.33
C ARG A 68 -24.53 3.13 -16.60
N ALA A 69 -23.61 2.18 -16.76
CA ALA A 69 -22.74 2.10 -17.92
C ALA A 69 -23.52 1.66 -19.17
N LYS A 70 -23.34 2.39 -20.28
CA LYS A 70 -23.94 2.06 -21.59
C LYS A 70 -23.05 1.14 -22.45
N SER A 71 -21.77 1.01 -22.07
CA SER A 71 -20.76 0.17 -22.72
C SER A 71 -19.67 -0.19 -21.71
N ALA A 72 -18.81 -1.16 -22.06
CA ALA A 72 -17.79 -1.68 -21.14
C ALA A 72 -16.68 -0.67 -20.79
N ASP A 73 -16.43 0.31 -21.66
CA ASP A 73 -15.42 1.37 -21.54
C ASP A 73 -15.94 2.62 -20.81
N GLN A 74 -17.25 2.74 -20.60
CA GLN A 74 -17.86 3.91 -19.95
C GLN A 74 -18.19 3.63 -18.49
N SER A 75 -17.93 4.61 -17.62
CA SER A 75 -18.34 4.55 -16.21
C SER A 75 -19.86 4.75 -16.03
N GLY A 76 -20.53 5.44 -16.95
CA GLY A 76 -21.94 5.80 -16.81
C GLY A 76 -22.22 6.94 -15.83
N PHE A 77 -21.17 7.54 -15.25
CA PHE A 77 -21.25 8.73 -14.40
C PHE A 77 -20.81 9.98 -15.20
N SER A 78 -21.15 11.17 -14.71
CA SER A 78 -20.54 12.40 -15.24
C SER A 78 -19.02 12.42 -14.99
N GLY A 79 -18.29 13.30 -15.68
CA GLY A 79 -16.84 13.45 -15.47
C GLY A 79 -16.51 13.83 -14.02
N GLU A 80 -17.27 14.74 -13.42
CA GLU A 80 -17.08 15.18 -12.04
C GLU A 80 -17.39 14.07 -11.02
N GLU A 81 -18.45 13.29 -11.24
CA GLU A 81 -18.75 12.13 -10.40
C GLU A 81 -17.69 11.03 -10.53
N THR A 82 -17.23 10.76 -11.77
CA THR A 82 -16.18 9.78 -12.04
C THR A 82 -14.92 10.15 -11.27
N GLU A 83 -14.48 11.41 -11.36
CA GLU A 83 -13.32 11.91 -10.64
C GLU A 83 -13.48 11.74 -9.12
N ARG A 84 -14.61 12.14 -8.54
CA ARG A 84 -14.86 11.98 -7.10
C ARG A 84 -14.81 10.52 -6.66
N ILE A 85 -15.39 9.60 -7.43
CA ILE A 85 -15.38 8.18 -7.09
C ILE A 85 -13.96 7.62 -7.16
N VAL A 86 -13.21 7.93 -8.23
CA VAL A 86 -11.82 7.48 -8.39
C VAL A 86 -10.95 7.98 -7.25
N GLN A 87 -11.02 9.28 -6.92
CA GLN A 87 -10.23 9.85 -5.81
C GLN A 87 -10.60 9.23 -4.46
N SER A 88 -11.90 9.01 -4.20
CA SER A 88 -12.35 8.36 -2.96
C SER A 88 -11.86 6.92 -2.86
N GLN A 89 -11.92 6.18 -3.96
CA GLN A 89 -11.47 4.78 -4.02
C GLN A 89 -9.95 4.68 -3.87
N LEU A 90 -9.20 5.53 -4.58
CA LEU A 90 -7.75 5.61 -4.47
C LEU A 90 -7.32 5.95 -3.03
N GLN A 91 -7.99 6.90 -2.37
CA GLN A 91 -7.71 7.21 -0.97
C GLN A 91 -8.03 6.02 -0.05
N GLY A 92 -9.11 5.29 -0.31
CA GLY A 92 -9.44 4.06 0.41
C GLY A 92 -8.35 2.99 0.28
N TYR A 93 -7.81 2.81 -0.94
CA TYR A 93 -6.70 1.90 -1.21
C TYR A 93 -5.41 2.33 -0.53
N ARG A 94 -5.01 3.58 -0.68
CA ARG A 94 -3.82 4.14 -0.01
C ARG A 94 -3.91 3.95 1.49
N ARG A 95 -5.07 4.23 2.08
CA ARG A 95 -5.25 4.06 3.53
C ARG A 95 -5.13 2.60 3.95
N THR A 96 -5.74 1.69 3.19
CA THR A 96 -5.81 0.26 3.54
C THR A 96 -4.50 -0.49 3.29
N PHE A 97 -3.91 -0.33 2.11
CA PHE A 97 -2.77 -1.12 1.66
C PHE A 97 -1.42 -0.48 1.96
N VAL A 98 -1.38 0.82 2.24
CA VAL A 98 -0.13 1.56 2.42
C VAL A 98 -0.07 2.16 3.81
N TRP A 99 -0.95 3.13 4.11
CA TRP A 99 -0.91 3.91 5.34
C TRP A 99 -0.93 3.05 6.60
N TYR A 100 -1.94 2.19 6.78
CA TYR A 100 -2.06 1.40 8.02
C TYR A 100 -0.87 0.48 8.28
N GLY A 101 -0.29 -0.10 7.22
CA GLY A 101 0.92 -0.92 7.33
C GLY A 101 2.13 -0.07 7.73
N MET A 102 2.35 1.04 7.02
CA MET A 102 3.55 1.86 7.18
C MET A 102 3.56 2.71 8.45
N THR A 103 2.39 3.06 8.99
CA THR A 103 2.29 3.75 10.29
C THR A 103 2.20 2.78 11.47
N SER A 104 2.24 1.46 11.24
CA SER A 104 2.20 0.47 12.30
C SER A 104 3.41 0.63 13.23
N PRO A 105 3.24 0.72 14.56
CA PRO A 105 4.36 0.86 15.49
C PRO A 105 5.41 -0.24 15.37
N MET A 106 4.98 -1.48 15.07
CA MET A 106 5.92 -2.60 14.88
C MET A 106 6.78 -2.41 13.62
N PHE A 107 6.15 -1.97 12.52
CA PHE A 107 6.85 -1.75 11.26
C PHE A 107 7.83 -0.57 11.38
N VAL A 108 7.38 0.56 11.94
CA VAL A 108 8.23 1.73 12.19
C VAL A 108 9.40 1.39 13.11
N GLY A 109 9.16 0.58 14.15
CA GLY A 109 10.22 0.08 15.03
C GLY A 109 11.28 -0.71 14.26
N ALA A 110 10.85 -1.69 13.47
CA ALA A 110 11.76 -2.50 12.66
C ALA A 110 12.62 -1.65 11.70
N LEU A 111 12.02 -0.66 11.02
CA LEU A 111 12.78 0.23 10.15
C LEU A 111 13.81 1.08 10.90
N LYS A 112 13.45 1.58 12.10
CA LYS A 112 14.37 2.38 12.92
C LYS A 112 15.55 1.56 13.42
N ASP A 113 15.33 0.30 13.76
CA ASP A 113 16.40 -0.63 14.17
C ASP A 113 17.36 -0.93 13.01
N MET A 114 16.86 -0.95 11.77
CA MET A 114 17.68 -1.12 10.56
C MET A 114 18.47 0.15 10.19
N SER A 115 17.78 1.28 10.12
CA SER A 115 18.35 2.58 9.77
C SER A 115 17.39 3.70 10.19
N PRO A 116 17.74 4.51 11.21
CA PRO A 116 16.94 5.67 11.59
C PRO A 116 16.74 6.66 10.44
N GLU A 117 17.75 6.83 9.57
CA GLU A 117 17.67 7.68 8.38
C GLU A 117 16.70 7.09 7.34
N GLY A 118 16.80 5.79 7.07
CA GLY A 118 15.89 5.09 6.16
C GLY A 118 14.43 5.17 6.64
N ALA A 119 14.21 4.96 7.93
CA ALA A 119 12.88 5.09 8.55
C ALA A 119 12.29 6.50 8.37
N ALA A 120 13.09 7.56 8.52
CA ALA A 120 12.63 8.93 8.31
C ALA A 120 12.23 9.20 6.85
N ARG A 121 12.95 8.63 5.88
CA ARG A 121 12.58 8.72 4.45
C ARG A 121 11.25 8.04 4.16
N VAL A 122 11.01 6.88 4.79
CA VAL A 122 9.74 6.16 4.69
C VAL A 122 8.61 6.97 5.31
N GLU A 123 8.80 7.53 6.50
CA GLU A 123 7.82 8.40 7.17
C GLU A 123 7.45 9.61 6.31
N ALA A 124 8.43 10.28 5.70
CA ALA A 124 8.18 11.39 4.77
C ALA A 124 7.33 10.94 3.57
N ARG A 125 7.58 9.75 3.02
CA ARG A 125 6.79 9.20 1.92
C ARG A 125 5.34 8.91 2.34
N VAL A 126 5.14 8.38 3.55
CA VAL A 126 3.81 8.04 4.09
C VAL A 126 2.91 9.25 4.20
N ALA A 127 3.45 10.41 4.59
CA ALA A 127 2.68 11.65 4.74
C ALA A 127 1.92 12.06 3.47
N HIS A 128 2.39 11.65 2.27
CA HIS A 128 1.69 11.88 1.01
C HIS A 128 0.40 11.05 0.83
N PHE A 129 0.21 10.02 1.65
CA PHE A 129 -0.94 9.10 1.61
C PHE A 129 -1.96 9.35 2.72
N ALA A 130 -1.70 10.33 3.61
CA ALA A 130 -2.57 10.69 4.74
C ALA A 130 -3.97 11.13 4.29
#